data_AF-A0A527G909-F1
#
_entry.id   AF-A0A527G909-F1
#
_cell.length_a   1.000
_cell.length_b   1.000
_cell.length_c   1.000
_cell.angle_alpha   90.00
_cell.angle_beta   90.00
_cell.angle_gamma   90.00
#
_symmetry.space_group_name_H-M   'P 1'
#
loop_
_entity.id
_entity.type
_entity.pdbx_description
1 polymer ?
#
loop_
_entity_poly.entity_id
_entity_poly.type
_entity_poly.pdbx_seq_one_letter_code
_entity_poly.pdbx_strand_id
1 'polypeptide(L)'
;GLRVADLCAAPGGKTAQLIVAGAKVTAVDTSKNRLVRLTQNLDRLGLSAEIVQADLLKYEPKDLFDAVLLDAPCSSTGTVRRHPDVPWTKTSADVEKLADLQRRLLARAVTLVKPGGRIVFSNCSLDPLEGEDLYRAFLAGTPEVANDPLRQGEIAGIDPFLTPQGTL
;
A
#
# COMPACT_ATOMS: atom_id res chain seq x y z
N GLY A 1 12.45 15.35 7.27
CA GLY A 1 11.64 14.57 6.34
C GLY A 1 10.20 14.53 6.78
N LEU A 2 9.30 14.24 5.85
CA LEU A 2 7.88 13.99 6.10
C LEU A 2 7.70 12.78 7.03
N ARG A 3 6.64 12.78 7.83
CA ARG A 3 6.18 11.61 8.60
C ARG A 3 5.34 10.74 7.69
N VAL A 4 5.82 9.54 7.40
CA VAL A 4 5.17 8.61 6.47
C VAL A 4 4.88 7.30 7.16
N ALA A 5 3.68 6.74 6.95
CA ALA A 5 3.37 5.40 7.40
C ALA A 5 3.39 4.40 6.23
N ASP A 6 3.99 3.24 6.45
CA ASP A 6 3.85 2.07 5.59
C ASP A 6 2.89 1.09 6.30
N LEU A 7 1.66 0.96 5.81
CA LEU A 7 0.53 0.41 6.56
C LEU A 7 0.37 -1.13 6.44
N CYS A 8 1.20 -1.77 5.62
CA CYS A 8 1.29 -3.22 5.45
C CYS A 8 2.76 -3.59 5.19
N ALA A 9 3.64 -3.08 6.06
CA ALA A 9 5.02 -2.79 5.73
C ALA A 9 5.90 -3.99 5.38
N ALA A 10 5.62 -5.17 5.92
CA ALA A 10 6.54 -6.28 5.79
C ALA A 10 6.52 -6.88 4.37
N PRO A 11 7.67 -7.27 3.81
CA PRO A 11 8.97 -7.49 4.46
C PRO A 11 9.90 -6.26 4.52
N GLY A 12 9.42 -5.04 4.27
CA GLY A 12 10.17 -3.80 4.49
C GLY A 12 10.85 -3.18 3.26
N GLY A 13 10.61 -3.71 2.06
CA GLY A 13 11.21 -3.18 0.84
C GLY A 13 10.76 -1.73 0.53
N LYS A 14 9.45 -1.48 0.59
CA LYS A 14 8.90 -0.13 0.37
C LYS A 14 9.23 0.81 1.54
N THR A 15 9.17 0.31 2.78
CA THR A 15 9.70 1.01 3.96
C THR A 15 11.12 1.52 3.74
N ALA A 16 12.04 0.67 3.28
CA ALA A 16 13.43 1.07 3.01
C ALA A 16 13.54 2.16 1.94
N GLN A 17 12.76 2.06 0.85
CA GLN A 17 12.73 3.09 -0.20
C GLN A 17 12.24 4.44 0.34
N LEU A 18 11.20 4.44 1.18
CA LEU A 18 10.69 5.66 1.83
C LEU A 18 11.75 6.31 2.75
N ILE A 19 12.49 5.50 3.52
CA ILE A 19 13.59 6.01 4.36
C ILE A 19 14.69 6.63 3.50
N VAL A 20 15.11 5.95 2.41
CA VAL A 20 16.13 6.45 1.48
C VAL A 20 15.68 7.74 0.78
N ALA A 21 14.39 7.90 0.53
CA ALA A 21 13.79 9.15 0.04
C ALA A 21 13.75 10.28 1.10
N GLY A 22 14.21 10.03 2.33
CA GLY A 22 14.34 11.01 3.40
C GLY A 22 13.14 11.12 4.34
N ALA A 23 12.18 10.20 4.28
CA ALA A 23 11.04 10.16 5.18
C ALA A 23 11.39 9.62 6.58
N LYS A 24 10.67 10.08 7.60
CA LYS A 24 10.62 9.44 8.92
C LYS A 24 9.49 8.42 8.88
N VAL A 25 9.83 7.13 8.83
CA VAL A 25 8.86 6.07 8.52
C VAL A 25 8.39 5.34 9.78
N THR A 26 7.08 5.19 9.90
CA THR A 26 6.42 4.25 10.82
C THR A 26 5.92 3.05 10.01
N ALA A 27 6.52 1.88 10.23
CA ALA A 27 6.16 0.62 9.59
C ALA A 27 5.16 -0.15 10.45
N VAL A 28 3.94 -0.32 9.94
CA VAL A 28 2.83 -1.01 10.62
C VAL A 28 2.54 -2.33 9.92
N ASP A 29 2.46 -3.41 10.69
CA ASP A 29 1.98 -4.71 10.20
C ASP A 29 1.32 -5.49 11.35
N THR A 30 0.34 -6.33 11.03
CA THR A 30 -0.35 -7.14 12.04
C THR A 30 0.49 -8.35 12.47
N SER A 31 1.36 -8.84 11.57
CA SER A 31 2.10 -10.09 11.77
C SER A 31 3.45 -9.85 12.44
N LYS A 32 3.57 -10.28 13.70
CA LYS A 32 4.85 -10.28 14.44
C LYS A 32 5.98 -10.96 13.67
N ASN A 33 5.70 -12.11 13.05
CA ASN A 33 6.72 -12.87 12.30
C ASN A 33 7.20 -12.10 11.06
N ARG A 34 6.29 -11.43 10.35
CA ARG A 34 6.66 -10.59 9.20
C ARG A 34 7.44 -9.35 9.64
N LEU A 35 7.12 -8.77 10.80
CA LEU A 35 7.87 -7.65 11.38
C LEU A 35 9.31 -8.03 11.76
N VAL A 36 9.56 -9.23 12.29
CA VAL A 36 10.94 -9.71 12.51
C VAL A 36 11.75 -9.70 11.22
N ARG A 37 11.15 -10.15 10.11
CA ARG A 37 11.81 -10.12 8.80
C ARG A 37 12.04 -8.69 8.29
N LEU A 38 11.10 -7.78 8.54
CA LEU A 38 11.26 -6.36 8.24
C LEU A 38 12.44 -5.77 9.02
N THR A 39 12.52 -6.00 10.33
CA THR A 39 13.64 -5.53 11.18
C THR A 39 14.97 -6.04 10.65
N GLN A 40 15.09 -7.36 10.39
CA GLN A 40 16.32 -7.96 9.84
C GLN A 40 16.72 -7.34 8.50
N ASN A 41 15.76 -7.02 7.63
CA ASN A 41 16.03 -6.38 6.35
C ASN A 41 16.51 -4.94 6.52
N LEU A 42 15.92 -4.17 7.43
CA LEU A 42 16.35 -2.80 7.73
C LEU A 42 17.74 -2.79 8.37
N ASP A 43 18.00 -3.68 9.32
CA ASP A 43 19.31 -3.83 9.97
C ASP A 43 20.40 -4.16 8.94
N ARG A 44 20.13 -5.08 8.02
CA ARG A 44 21.05 -5.44 6.91
C ARG A 44 21.36 -4.25 6.01
N LEU A 45 20.41 -3.31 5.85
CA LEU A 45 20.57 -2.10 5.04
C LEU A 45 21.13 -0.92 5.84
N GLY A 46 21.33 -1.05 7.15
CA GLY A 46 21.72 0.06 8.02
C GLY A 46 20.63 1.14 8.13
N LEU A 47 19.37 0.77 7.95
CA LEU A 47 18.22 1.67 7.99
C LEU A 47 17.40 1.42 9.26
N SER A 48 16.60 2.40 9.69
CA SER A 48 15.74 2.29 10.86
C SER A 48 14.37 2.93 10.61
N ALA A 49 13.32 2.29 11.13
CA ALA A 49 11.96 2.80 11.17
C ALA A 49 11.36 2.61 12.56
N GLU A 50 10.31 3.36 12.89
CA GLU A 50 9.45 2.99 14.01
C GLU A 50 8.63 1.76 13.59
N ILE A 51 8.70 0.67 14.34
CA ILE A 51 8.00 -0.58 14.01
C ILE A 51 6.84 -0.76 14.96
N VAL A 52 5.63 -0.89 14.41
CA VAL A 52 4.39 -1.04 15.18
C VAL A 52 3.68 -2.33 14.76
N GLN A 53 3.49 -3.23 15.74
CA GLN A 53 2.60 -4.37 15.56
C GLN A 53 1.17 -3.95 15.90
N ALA A 54 0.30 -3.82 14.90
CA ALA A 54 -1.09 -3.46 15.10
C ALA A 54 -2.01 -4.02 14.00
N ASP A 55 -3.28 -4.22 14.34
CA ASP A 55 -4.34 -4.28 13.33
C ASP A 55 -4.56 -2.86 12.80
N LEU A 56 -4.30 -2.65 11.51
CA LEU A 56 -4.43 -1.34 10.88
C LEU A 56 -5.81 -0.72 11.10
N LEU A 57 -6.87 -1.53 11.10
CA LEU A 57 -8.24 -1.06 11.28
C LEU A 57 -8.51 -0.51 12.68
N LYS A 58 -7.63 -0.79 13.65
CA LYS A 58 -7.71 -0.33 15.04
C LYS A 58 -6.50 0.52 15.45
N TYR A 59 -5.55 0.74 14.54
CA TYR A 59 -4.32 1.46 14.85
C TYR A 59 -4.60 2.95 14.97
N GLU A 60 -4.29 3.54 16.12
CA GLU A 60 -4.47 4.97 16.39
C GLU A 60 -3.10 5.62 16.66
N PRO A 61 -2.50 6.32 15.67
CA PRO A 61 -1.28 7.06 15.90
C PRO A 61 -1.56 8.30 16.76
N LYS A 62 -0.57 8.73 17.55
CA LYS A 62 -0.67 9.96 18.34
C LYS A 62 -0.87 11.21 17.49
N ASP A 63 -0.24 11.21 16.32
CA ASP A 63 -0.25 12.32 15.37
C ASP A 63 -0.43 11.78 13.95
N LEU A 64 -1.31 12.40 13.16
CA LEU A 64 -1.55 12.06 11.76
C LEU A 64 -0.29 12.18 10.89
N PHE A 65 -0.24 11.41 9.81
CA PHE A 65 0.89 11.36 8.88
C PHE A 65 0.78 12.42 7.78
N ASP A 66 1.93 12.83 7.22
CA ASP A 66 1.96 13.70 6.04
C ASP A 66 1.66 12.90 4.76
N ALA A 67 2.03 11.62 4.74
CA ALA A 67 1.62 10.67 3.72
C ALA A 67 1.50 9.25 4.28
N VAL A 68 0.71 8.41 3.63
CA VAL A 68 0.62 6.98 3.95
C VAL A 68 0.73 6.14 2.68
N LEU A 69 1.42 5.02 2.78
CA LEU A 69 1.51 3.98 1.77
C LEU A 69 0.72 2.77 2.25
N LEU A 70 -0.24 2.33 1.44
CA LEU A 70 -0.97 1.09 1.62
C LEU A 70 -0.63 0.13 0.48
N ASP A 71 0.37 -0.72 0.70
CA ASP A 71 0.66 -1.89 -0.13
C ASP A 71 -0.21 -3.06 0.33
N ALA A 72 -1.43 -3.12 -0.19
CA ALA A 72 -2.50 -3.88 0.42
C ALA A 72 -2.35 -5.39 0.16
N PRO A 73 -2.76 -6.24 1.13
CA PRO A 73 -2.83 -7.68 0.91
C PRO A 73 -3.82 -7.99 -0.22
N CYS A 74 -3.38 -8.75 -1.22
CA CYS A 74 -4.14 -9.03 -2.42
C CYS A 74 -3.98 -10.48 -2.91
N SER A 75 -4.73 -10.85 -3.94
CA SER A 75 -4.69 -12.19 -4.54
C SER A 75 -3.33 -12.55 -5.13
N SER A 76 -2.47 -11.55 -5.38
CA SER A 76 -1.13 -11.68 -5.95
C SER A 76 -1.11 -12.27 -7.37
N THR A 77 -2.21 -12.16 -8.11
CA THR A 77 -2.35 -12.67 -9.49
C THR A 77 -1.38 -12.01 -10.48
N GLY A 78 -0.85 -10.82 -10.18
CA GLY A 78 0.24 -10.18 -10.95
C GLY A 78 1.61 -10.83 -10.74
N THR A 79 1.74 -11.79 -9.81
CA THR A 79 3.00 -12.43 -9.47
C THR A 79 3.20 -13.81 -10.09
N VAL A 80 2.29 -14.25 -10.97
CA VAL A 80 2.27 -15.61 -11.58
C VAL A 80 3.61 -16.05 -12.16
N ARG A 81 4.38 -15.14 -12.75
CA ARG A 81 5.72 -15.45 -13.28
C ARG A 81 6.69 -15.95 -12.18
N ARG A 82 6.58 -15.44 -10.96
CA ARG A 82 7.40 -15.85 -9.80
C ARG A 82 6.71 -16.93 -8.96
N HIS A 83 5.39 -16.95 -8.97
CA HIS A 83 4.54 -17.86 -8.19
C HIS A 83 3.49 -18.51 -9.10
N PRO A 84 3.89 -19.53 -9.91
CA PRO A 84 3.01 -20.14 -10.91
C PRO A 84 1.84 -20.93 -10.32
N ASP A 85 1.84 -21.15 -9.01
CA ASP A 85 0.80 -21.81 -8.23
C ASP A 85 -0.39 -20.88 -7.88
N VAL A 86 -0.24 -19.55 -7.98
CA VAL A 86 -1.29 -18.58 -7.65
C VAL A 86 -2.61 -18.84 -8.39
N PRO A 87 -2.66 -19.10 -9.71
CA PRO A 87 -3.91 -19.34 -10.42
C PRO A 87 -4.65 -20.60 -9.96
N TRP A 88 -3.95 -21.53 -9.31
CA TRP A 88 -4.50 -22.80 -8.84
C TRP A 88 -4.96 -22.75 -7.38
N THR A 89 -4.47 -21.76 -6.62
CA THR A 89 -4.73 -21.63 -5.18
C THR A 89 -5.69 -20.51 -4.84
N LYS A 90 -5.98 -19.61 -5.79
CA LYS A 90 -6.88 -18.49 -5.60
C LYS A 90 -8.22 -18.73 -6.30
N THR A 91 -9.29 -18.50 -5.56
CA THR A 91 -10.66 -18.53 -6.08
C THR A 91 -11.21 -17.12 -6.24
N SER A 92 -12.25 -16.95 -7.04
CA SER A 92 -12.96 -15.65 -7.15
C SER A 92 -13.48 -15.16 -5.79
N ALA A 93 -13.92 -16.07 -4.92
CA ALA A 93 -14.34 -15.72 -3.56
C ALA A 93 -13.19 -15.16 -2.69
N ASP A 94 -11.96 -15.64 -2.90
CA ASP A 94 -10.78 -15.08 -2.21
C ASP A 94 -10.49 -13.65 -2.68
N VAL A 95 -10.63 -13.40 -3.99
CA VAL A 95 -10.46 -12.06 -4.58
C VAL A 95 -11.49 -11.10 -4.01
N GLU A 96 -12.77 -11.46 -4.00
CA GLU A 96 -13.85 -10.63 -3.45
C GLU A 96 -13.62 -10.29 -1.97
N LYS A 97 -13.20 -11.28 -1.18
CA LYS A 97 -12.86 -11.09 0.24
C LYS A 97 -11.68 -10.15 0.43
N LEU A 98 -10.65 -10.26 -0.41
CA LEU A 98 -9.48 -9.40 -0.35
C LEU A 98 -9.79 -7.98 -0.82
N ALA A 99 -10.61 -7.81 -1.86
CA ALA A 99 -11.11 -6.52 -2.31
C ALA A 99 -11.92 -5.80 -1.22
N ASP A 100 -12.79 -6.51 -0.47
CA ASP A 100 -13.49 -5.94 0.68
C ASP A 100 -12.53 -5.46 1.79
N LEU A 101 -11.52 -6.28 2.09
CA LEU A 101 -10.50 -5.90 3.06
C LEU A 101 -9.72 -4.66 2.58
N GLN A 102 -9.30 -4.63 1.31
CA GLN A 102 -8.58 -3.49 0.72
C GLN A 102 -9.40 -2.21 0.81
N ARG A 103 -10.71 -2.25 0.49
CA ARG A 103 -11.62 -1.09 0.64
C ARG A 103 -11.64 -0.56 2.07
N ARG A 104 -11.76 -1.44 3.06
CA ARG A 104 -11.76 -1.06 4.49
C ARG A 104 -10.41 -0.47 4.93
N LEU A 105 -9.31 -1.06 4.50
CA LEU A 105 -7.97 -0.57 4.82
C LEU A 105 -7.71 0.80 4.17
N LEU A 106 -8.17 1.00 2.93
CA LEU A 106 -8.04 2.28 2.23
C LEU A 106 -8.89 3.37 2.89
N ALA A 107 -10.13 3.08 3.26
CA ALA A 107 -10.96 3.98 4.05
C ALA A 107 -10.29 4.33 5.40
N ARG A 108 -9.66 3.36 6.05
CA ARG A 108 -8.89 3.62 7.27
C ARG A 108 -7.69 4.53 7.00
N ALA A 109 -6.95 4.33 5.89
CA ALA A 109 -5.79 5.13 5.53
C ALA A 109 -6.12 6.64 5.42
N VAL A 110 -7.32 6.98 4.93
CA VAL A 110 -7.82 8.37 4.89
C VAL A 110 -7.84 9.02 6.27
N THR A 111 -8.25 8.27 7.30
CA THR A 111 -8.34 8.79 8.67
C THR A 111 -6.98 8.95 9.36
N LEU A 112 -5.90 8.41 8.77
CA LEU A 112 -4.54 8.44 9.33
C LEU A 112 -3.68 9.55 8.73
N VAL A 113 -4.14 10.20 7.66
CA VAL A 113 -3.41 11.27 6.98
C VAL A 113 -3.97 12.64 7.37
N LYS A 114 -3.09 13.65 7.44
CA LYS A 114 -3.50 15.04 7.64
C LYS A 114 -4.32 15.55 6.46
N PRO A 115 -5.19 16.56 6.65
CA PRO A 115 -5.75 17.32 5.54
C PRO A 115 -4.63 17.83 4.61
N GLY A 116 -4.77 17.58 3.31
CA GLY A 116 -3.76 17.91 2.30
C GLY A 116 -2.57 16.94 2.22
N GLY A 117 -2.55 15.88 3.02
CA GLY A 117 -1.57 14.80 2.89
C GLY A 117 -1.92 13.81 1.79
N ARG A 118 -1.00 12.87 1.51
CA ARG A 118 -1.09 11.95 0.36
C ARG A 118 -1.28 10.50 0.77
N ILE A 119 -2.10 9.78 0.01
CA ILE A 119 -2.31 8.33 0.15
C ILE A 119 -1.83 7.68 -1.13
N VAL A 120 -0.94 6.69 -1.02
CA VAL A 120 -0.59 5.81 -2.14
C VAL A 120 -1.18 4.44 -1.84
N PHE A 121 -2.12 4.01 -2.68
CA PHE A 121 -2.64 2.65 -2.68
C PHE A 121 -1.94 1.84 -3.77
N SER A 122 -1.53 0.63 -3.44
CA SER A 122 -0.94 -0.30 -4.39
C SER A 122 -1.25 -1.74 -4.01
N ASN A 123 -1.30 -2.62 -4.99
CA ASN A 123 -1.32 -4.06 -4.80
C ASN A 123 -0.55 -4.72 -5.97
N CYS A 124 -0.49 -6.04 -5.99
CA CYS A 124 0.11 -6.81 -7.08
C CYS A 124 -0.89 -7.80 -7.69
N SER A 125 -2.15 -7.41 -7.76
CA SER A 125 -3.23 -8.16 -8.44
C SER A 125 -3.42 -7.65 -9.87
N LEU A 126 -3.90 -8.53 -10.74
CA LEU A 126 -4.41 -8.21 -12.08
C LEU A 126 -5.94 -8.19 -12.12
N ASP A 127 -6.61 -8.52 -11.02
CA ASP A 127 -8.07 -8.57 -10.97
C ASP A 127 -8.64 -7.15 -10.75
N PRO A 128 -9.54 -6.67 -11.63
CA PRO A 128 -10.14 -5.34 -11.51
C PRO A 128 -10.83 -5.08 -10.17
N LEU A 129 -11.36 -6.12 -9.51
CA LEU A 129 -11.99 -6.00 -8.19
C LEU A 129 -11.03 -5.49 -7.10
N GLU A 130 -9.73 -5.75 -7.26
CA GLU A 130 -8.69 -5.27 -6.36
C GLU A 130 -8.02 -4.00 -6.90
N GLY A 131 -8.04 -3.78 -8.21
CA GLY A 131 -7.46 -2.62 -8.90
C GLY A 131 -8.47 -1.54 -9.25
N GLU A 132 -8.83 -1.47 -10.53
CA GLU A 132 -9.52 -0.34 -11.13
C GLU A 132 -10.97 -0.15 -10.64
N ASP A 133 -11.70 -1.23 -10.37
CA ASP A 133 -13.06 -1.15 -9.84
C ASP A 133 -13.05 -0.64 -8.39
N LEU A 134 -12.10 -1.11 -7.58
CA LEU A 134 -11.90 -0.63 -6.21
C LEU A 134 -11.57 0.86 -6.20
N TYR A 135 -10.60 1.27 -7.03
CA TYR A 135 -10.18 2.66 -7.16
C TYR A 135 -11.34 3.58 -7.57
N ARG A 136 -12.10 3.21 -8.61
CA ARG A 136 -13.28 3.98 -9.06
C ARG A 136 -14.34 4.10 -7.98
N ALA A 137 -14.67 2.98 -7.33
CA ALA A 137 -15.68 2.96 -6.27
C ALA A 137 -15.26 3.77 -5.05
N PHE A 138 -13.97 3.71 -4.67
CA PHE A 138 -13.42 4.47 -3.55
C PHE A 138 -13.52 5.98 -3.80
N LEU A 139 -13.05 6.48 -4.95
CA LEU A 139 -13.13 7.91 -5.26
C LEU A 139 -14.58 8.41 -5.35
N ALA A 140 -15.49 7.61 -5.91
CA ALA A 140 -16.90 7.95 -5.96
C ALA A 140 -17.56 8.01 -4.56
N GLY A 141 -17.07 7.20 -3.62
CA GLY A 141 -17.60 7.09 -2.25
C GLY A 141 -16.89 7.95 -1.20
N THR A 142 -15.83 8.68 -1.55
CA THR A 142 -15.01 9.45 -0.59
C THR A 142 -14.68 10.83 -1.15
N PRO A 143 -15.64 11.78 -1.15
CA PRO A 143 -15.54 13.07 -1.82
C PRO A 143 -14.45 14.00 -1.25
N GLU A 144 -13.99 13.76 -0.02
CA GLU A 144 -12.87 14.47 0.59
C GLU A 144 -11.50 14.07 0.02
N VAL A 145 -11.42 12.96 -0.72
CA VAL A 145 -10.20 12.50 -1.38
C VAL A 145 -10.22 12.91 -2.85
N ALA A 146 -9.25 13.73 -3.22
CA ALA A 146 -9.02 14.09 -4.61
C ALA A 146 -8.09 13.08 -5.29
N ASN A 147 -8.39 12.76 -6.54
CA ASN A 147 -7.48 11.98 -7.38
C ASN A 147 -6.21 12.78 -7.70
N ASP A 148 -5.06 12.10 -7.72
CA ASP A 148 -3.74 12.66 -8.07
C ASP A 148 -3.09 11.77 -9.15
N PRO A 149 -3.48 11.91 -10.42
CA PRO A 149 -3.11 11.01 -11.49
C PRO A 149 -1.65 11.22 -11.94
N LEU A 150 -0.96 10.11 -12.24
CA LEU A 150 0.37 10.13 -12.84
C LEU A 150 0.32 10.69 -14.27
N ARG A 151 1.27 11.57 -14.59
CA ARG A 151 1.38 12.19 -15.92
C ARG A 151 2.48 11.52 -16.74
N GLN A 152 2.34 11.57 -18.06
CA GLN A 152 3.40 11.15 -18.97
C GLN A 152 4.70 11.91 -18.69
N GLY A 153 5.81 11.20 -18.64
CA GLY A 153 7.13 11.75 -18.35
C GLY A 153 7.36 12.11 -16.87
N GLU A 154 6.37 11.91 -15.98
CA GLU A 154 6.54 12.20 -14.55
C GLU A 154 7.50 11.21 -13.88
N ILE A 155 7.43 9.94 -14.26
CA ILE A 155 8.34 8.89 -13.78
C ILE A 155 8.97 8.20 -14.98
N ALA A 156 10.30 8.11 -14.99
CA ALA A 156 11.02 7.50 -16.08
C ALA A 156 10.61 6.02 -16.27
N GLY A 157 10.21 5.67 -17.50
CA GLY A 157 9.94 4.30 -17.92
C GLY A 157 8.55 3.76 -17.59
N ILE A 158 7.65 4.57 -17.02
CA ILE A 158 6.28 4.11 -16.69
C ILE A 158 5.25 4.40 -17.79
N ASP A 159 5.53 5.34 -18.70
CA ASP A 159 4.56 5.82 -19.69
C ASP A 159 3.84 4.71 -20.49
N PRO A 160 4.51 3.61 -20.91
CA PRO A 160 3.84 2.52 -21.63
C PRO A 160 2.81 1.74 -20.79
N PHE A 161 2.84 1.89 -19.46
CA PHE A 161 1.97 1.20 -18.52
C PHE A 161 0.87 2.12 -17.95
N LEU A 162 0.87 3.41 -18.30
CA LEU A 162 -0.14 4.34 -17.82
C LEU A 162 -1.50 4.08 -18.46
N THR A 163 -2.53 3.97 -17.63
CA THR A 163 -3.93 4.00 -18.08
C THR A 163 -4.35 5.42 -18.44
N PRO A 164 -5.47 5.60 -19.20
CA PRO A 164 -6.02 6.93 -19.46
C PRO A 164 -6.40 7.71 -18.19
N GLN A 165 -6.56 7.02 -17.05
CA GLN A 165 -6.89 7.62 -15.75
C GLN A 165 -5.64 8.05 -14.96
N GLY A 166 -4.43 7.81 -15.47
CA GLY A 166 -3.18 8.11 -14.78
C GLY A 166 -2.88 7.13 -13.64
N THR A 167 -3.35 5.89 -13.77
CA THR A 167 -2.98 4.76 -12.89
C THR A 167 -2.04 3.79 -13.61
N LEU A 168 -1.49 2.82 -12.90
CA LEU A 168 -0.68 1.72 -13.43
C LEU A 168 -1.45 0.39 -13.40
#